data_AF-A0A521Z536-F1
#
_entry.id   AF-A0A521Z536-F1
#
_cell.length_a   1.000
_cell.length_b   1.000
_cell.length_c   1.000
_cell.angle_alpha   90.00
_cell.angle_beta   90.00
_cell.angle_gamma   90.00
#
_symmetry.space_group_name_H-M   'P 1'
#
loop_
_entity.id
_entity.type
_entity.pdbx_description
1 polymer ?
#
loop_
_entity_poly.entity_id
_entity_poly.type
_entity_poly.pdbx_seq_one_letter_code
_entity_poly.pdbx_strand_id
1 'polypeptide(L)'
;MRRIAFLTRVLLVLASCSAFAALADTIEVRNATVRPTEDGLVLDADFAFELTPRLVDIVTNGVPLYFRVDFELTRRRWYWFDETTATRRLQLRLSYHALSRQYRLSTGLLSQNFSTLEEALNVLKRVRSWLVVERIVPLSGDYEAAVRMRHDTSLLPKPFQLSVLTGRELHLESPWYRFTLHSLEQAPAPVESREPRGALER
;
A
#
# COMPACT_ATOMS: atom_id res chain seq x y z
N MET A 1 -1.66 58.94 4.66
CA MET A 1 -1.97 57.78 5.54
C MET A 1 -2.75 56.64 4.84
N ARG A 2 -3.53 56.87 3.76
CA ARG A 2 -4.34 55.81 3.09
C ARG A 2 -3.55 54.81 2.22
N ARG A 3 -2.34 55.14 1.77
CA ARG A 3 -1.50 54.28 0.90
C ARG A 3 -0.77 53.16 1.64
N ILE A 4 -0.44 53.37 2.91
CA ILE A 4 0.27 52.39 3.76
C ILE A 4 -0.69 51.24 4.11
N ALA A 5 -1.95 51.55 4.42
CA ALA A 5 -2.98 50.54 4.71
C ALA A 5 -3.30 49.61 3.51
N PHE A 6 -3.08 50.07 2.28
CA PHE A 6 -3.28 49.25 1.07
C PHE A 6 -2.13 48.25 0.86
N LEU A 7 -0.89 48.69 1.12
CA LEU A 7 0.31 47.82 1.06
C LEU A 7 0.26 46.72 2.13
N THR A 8 -0.19 47.03 3.35
CA THR A 8 -0.33 46.03 4.42
C THR A 8 -1.42 44.99 4.10
N ARG A 9 -2.54 45.40 3.49
CA ARG A 9 -3.61 44.48 3.08
C ARG A 9 -3.20 43.57 1.92
N VAL A 10 -2.43 44.07 0.95
CA VAL A 10 -1.91 43.25 -0.15
C VAL A 10 -0.88 42.22 0.35
N LEU A 11 -0.02 42.61 1.30
CA LEU A 11 0.95 41.70 1.91
C LEU A 11 0.27 40.57 2.72
N LEU A 12 -0.85 40.89 3.39
CA LEU A 12 -1.61 39.92 4.20
C LEU A 12 -2.44 38.95 3.33
N VAL A 13 -2.89 39.37 2.15
CA VAL A 13 -3.56 38.49 1.17
C VAL A 13 -2.56 37.57 0.47
N LEU A 14 -1.35 38.06 0.14
CA LEU A 14 -0.30 37.19 -0.43
C LEU A 14 0.23 36.15 0.58
N ALA A 15 0.26 36.47 1.88
CA ALA A 15 0.70 35.53 2.92
C ALA A 15 -0.31 34.41 3.20
N SER A 16 -1.60 34.61 2.92
CA SER A 16 -2.62 33.57 3.10
C SER A 16 -2.70 32.57 1.93
N CYS A 17 -2.14 32.90 0.76
CA CYS A 17 -2.12 31.99 -0.39
C CYS A 17 -0.95 30.98 -0.36
N SER A 18 0.10 31.24 0.42
CA SER A 18 1.28 30.37 0.52
C SER A 18 1.13 29.21 1.52
N ALA A 19 0.03 29.15 2.27
CA ALA A 19 -0.22 28.07 3.24
C ALA A 19 -0.82 26.78 2.62
N PHE A 20 -1.06 26.74 1.30
CA PHE A 20 -1.71 25.59 0.64
C PHE A 20 -0.78 24.73 -0.23
N ALA A 21 0.53 24.91 -0.14
CA ALA A 21 1.50 24.13 -0.91
C ALA A 21 2.39 23.27 0.00
N ALA A 22 1.79 22.33 0.74
CA ALA A 22 2.56 21.28 1.41
C ALA A 22 1.66 20.07 1.78
N LEU A 23 0.86 19.57 0.84
CA LEU A 23 0.52 18.15 0.88
C LEU A 23 1.80 17.42 0.49
N ALA A 24 2.50 16.89 1.48
CA ALA A 24 3.62 16.00 1.22
C ALA A 24 3.07 14.80 0.43
N ASP A 25 3.50 14.66 -0.83
CA ASP A 25 3.16 13.55 -1.74
C ASP A 25 3.71 12.23 -1.18
N THR A 26 3.05 11.70 -0.15
CA THR A 26 3.42 10.46 0.54
C THR A 26 2.26 9.49 0.44
N ILE A 27 2.57 8.21 0.23
CA ILE A 27 1.55 7.17 0.27
C ILE A 27 1.26 6.84 1.72
N GLU A 28 0.00 6.99 2.13
CA GLU A 28 -0.48 6.57 3.43
C GLU A 28 -1.06 5.15 3.34
N VAL A 29 -0.72 4.27 4.28
CA VAL A 29 -1.35 2.95 4.41
C VAL A 29 -2.53 3.10 5.37
N ARG A 30 -3.76 3.11 4.85
CA ARG A 30 -4.98 3.29 5.66
C ARG A 30 -5.34 2.05 6.46
N ASN A 31 -5.19 0.89 5.83
CA ASN A 31 -5.49 -0.39 6.46
C ASN A 31 -4.64 -1.48 5.81
N ALA A 32 -4.18 -2.43 6.61
CA ALA A 32 -3.55 -3.64 6.12
C ALA A 32 -3.92 -4.78 7.06
N THR A 33 -4.61 -5.78 6.52
CA THR A 33 -5.02 -6.98 7.26
C THR A 33 -4.61 -8.21 6.49
N VAL A 34 -4.24 -9.26 7.22
CA VAL A 34 -3.92 -10.56 6.65
C VAL A 34 -4.94 -11.55 7.17
N ARG A 35 -5.46 -12.38 6.27
CA ARG A 35 -6.44 -13.41 6.59
C ARG A 35 -6.01 -14.77 6.07
N PRO A 36 -6.23 -15.85 6.83
CA PRO A 36 -6.01 -17.20 6.34
C PRO A 36 -7.08 -17.57 5.31
N THR A 37 -6.68 -18.36 4.32
CA THR A 37 -7.52 -18.95 3.28
C THR A 37 -7.01 -20.37 3.04
N GLU A 38 -7.77 -21.19 2.31
CA GLU A 38 -7.38 -22.56 1.97
C GLU A 38 -5.99 -22.61 1.31
N ASP A 39 -5.64 -21.66 0.45
CA ASP A 39 -4.36 -21.62 -0.26
C ASP A 39 -3.18 -21.08 0.57
N GLY A 40 -3.45 -20.45 1.72
CA GLY A 40 -2.45 -19.82 2.58
C GLY A 40 -2.91 -18.48 3.16
N LEU A 41 -1.97 -17.57 3.45
CA LEU A 41 -2.28 -16.22 3.92
C LEU A 41 -2.45 -15.26 2.74
N VAL A 42 -3.55 -14.51 2.76
CA VAL A 42 -3.79 -13.42 1.80
C VAL A 42 -3.79 -12.07 2.51
N LEU A 43 -3.21 -11.07 1.84
CA LEU A 43 -3.17 -9.67 2.29
C LEU A 43 -4.28 -8.88 1.62
N ASP A 44 -5.01 -8.12 2.44
CA ASP A 44 -5.90 -7.05 2.04
C ASP A 44 -5.32 -5.72 2.54
N ALA A 45 -4.96 -4.82 1.62
CA ALA A 45 -4.34 -3.54 1.96
C ALA A 45 -5.00 -2.38 1.21
N ASP A 46 -5.22 -1.29 1.93
CA ASP A 46 -5.83 -0.05 1.45
C ASP A 46 -4.81 1.09 1.59
N PHE A 47 -4.43 1.65 0.46
CA PHE A 47 -3.49 2.77 0.35
C PHE A 47 -4.26 4.05 -0.01
N ALA A 48 -3.83 5.18 0.54
CA ALA A 48 -4.32 6.50 0.18
C ALA A 48 -3.15 7.37 -0.29
N PHE A 49 -3.25 7.83 -1.52
CA PHE A 49 -2.28 8.73 -2.13
C PHE A 49 -2.93 9.44 -3.31
N GLU A 50 -2.32 10.53 -3.77
CA GLU A 50 -2.66 11.17 -5.03
C GLU A 50 -1.45 11.11 -5.95
N LEU A 51 -1.68 11.04 -7.26
CA LEU A 51 -0.57 11.14 -8.21
C LEU A 51 -0.17 12.61 -8.32
N THR A 52 1.13 12.85 -8.30
CA THR A 52 1.67 14.18 -8.58
C THR A 52 1.29 14.59 -10.01
N PRO A 53 1.14 15.89 -10.30
CA PRO A 53 0.83 16.37 -11.66
C PRO A 53 1.80 15.81 -12.70
N ARG A 54 3.08 15.64 -12.32
CA ARG A 54 4.11 15.06 -13.18
C ARG A 54 3.85 13.59 -13.52
N LEU A 55 3.42 12.78 -12.56
CA LEU A 55 3.06 11.37 -12.80
C LEU A 55 1.81 11.27 -13.69
N VAL A 56 0.83 12.17 -13.50
CA VAL A 56 -0.36 12.28 -14.35
C VAL A 56 0.05 12.59 -15.80
N ASP A 57 0.96 13.54 -16.01
CA ASP A 57 1.47 13.85 -17.34
C ASP A 57 2.18 12.65 -17.97
N ILE A 58 3.05 11.96 -17.22
CA ILE A 58 3.81 10.80 -17.70
C ILE A 58 2.86 9.71 -18.19
N VAL A 59 1.86 9.33 -17.38
CA VAL A 59 0.91 8.29 -17.79
C VAL A 59 0.08 8.72 -18.99
N THR A 60 -0.36 9.98 -19.05
CA THR A 60 -1.18 10.51 -20.16
C THR A 60 -0.39 10.58 -21.46
N ASN A 61 0.92 10.82 -21.38
CA ASN A 61 1.84 10.76 -22.52
C ASN A 61 2.17 9.32 -22.97
N GLY A 62 1.52 8.31 -22.38
CA GLY A 62 1.66 6.90 -22.78
C GLY A 62 2.83 6.17 -22.11
N VAL A 63 3.50 6.79 -21.13
CA VAL A 63 4.59 6.15 -20.40
C VAL A 63 3.99 5.38 -19.22
N PRO A 64 4.23 4.05 -19.12
CA PRO A 64 3.66 3.26 -18.04
C PRO A 64 4.31 3.61 -16.70
N LEU A 65 3.48 3.77 -15.67
CA LEU A 65 3.89 3.87 -14.28
C LEU A 65 3.91 2.50 -13.64
N TYR A 66 4.96 2.23 -12.87
CA TYR A 66 5.14 0.97 -12.16
C TYR A 66 5.07 1.20 -10.67
N PHE A 67 4.13 0.54 -10.01
CA PHE A 67 4.03 0.53 -8.56
C PHE A 67 4.40 -0.85 -8.05
N ARG A 68 5.08 -0.88 -6.92
CA ARG A 68 5.49 -2.10 -6.23
C ARG A 68 4.92 -2.09 -4.83
N VAL A 69 4.30 -3.19 -4.45
CA VAL A 69 3.92 -3.47 -3.06
C VAL A 69 4.85 -4.54 -2.53
N ASP A 70 5.62 -4.18 -1.51
CA ASP A 70 6.53 -5.08 -0.81
C ASP A 70 5.84 -5.56 0.48
N PHE A 71 5.83 -6.88 0.71
CA PHE A 71 5.34 -7.52 1.93
C PHE A 71 6.46 -8.32 2.57
N GLU A 72 6.63 -8.13 3.87
CA GLU A 72 7.60 -8.87 4.68
C GLU A 72 6.91 -9.44 5.92
N LEU A 73 7.21 -10.70 6.21
CA LEU A 73 6.76 -11.39 7.41
C LEU A 73 7.99 -11.80 8.22
N THR A 74 8.11 -11.26 9.42
CA THR A 74 9.22 -11.53 10.34
C THR A 74 8.69 -12.17 11.61
N ARG A 75 9.37 -13.19 12.11
CA ARG A 75 8.98 -13.84 13.37
C ARG A 75 9.57 -13.06 14.56
N ARG A 76 8.73 -12.67 15.52
CA ARG A 76 9.18 -11.96 16.72
C ARG A 76 9.84 -12.97 17.68
N ARG A 77 11.17 -13.05 17.75
CA ARG A 77 11.91 -13.92 18.70
C ARG A 77 12.79 -13.10 19.65
N TRP A 78 12.81 -13.48 20.93
CA TRP A 78 13.21 -12.61 22.04
C TRP A 78 14.71 -12.37 22.27
N TYR A 79 15.68 -13.05 21.61
CA TYR A 79 17.09 -12.76 21.96
C TYR A 79 18.23 -12.93 20.94
N TRP A 80 18.05 -13.26 19.64
CA TRP A 80 19.27 -13.27 18.79
C TRP A 80 19.18 -13.04 17.28
N PHE A 81 18.04 -13.01 16.59
CA PHE A 81 17.97 -12.49 15.21
C PHE A 81 16.50 -12.47 14.76
N ASP A 82 16.07 -11.38 14.11
CA ASP A 82 14.80 -11.38 13.38
C ASP A 82 14.99 -12.20 12.10
N GLU A 83 14.31 -13.35 12.00
CA GLU A 83 14.33 -14.17 10.80
C GLU A 83 13.15 -13.78 9.92
N THR A 84 13.43 -13.16 8.76
CA THR A 84 12.43 -12.89 7.73
C THR A 84 11.92 -14.22 7.19
N THR A 85 10.73 -14.61 7.65
CA THR A 85 10.10 -15.89 7.34
C THR A 85 9.57 -15.92 5.91
N ALA A 86 9.09 -14.77 5.40
CA ALA A 86 8.63 -14.66 4.02
C ALA A 86 8.75 -13.23 3.50
N THR A 87 9.12 -13.10 2.22
CA THR A 87 9.04 -11.85 1.47
C THR A 87 8.29 -12.09 0.18
N ARG A 88 7.36 -11.19 -0.16
CA ARG A 88 6.64 -11.20 -1.43
C ARG A 88 6.58 -9.80 -2.00
N ARG A 89 6.52 -9.73 -3.33
CA ARG A 89 6.49 -8.47 -4.08
C ARG A 89 5.41 -8.55 -5.15
N LEU A 90 4.53 -7.57 -5.18
CA LEU A 90 3.52 -7.40 -6.20
C LEU A 90 3.88 -6.21 -7.06
N GLN A 91 3.89 -6.40 -8.38
CA GLN A 91 4.08 -5.33 -9.34
C GLN A 91 2.76 -4.97 -10.01
N LEU A 92 2.41 -3.70 -9.93
CA LEU A 92 1.24 -3.08 -10.51
C LEU A 92 1.71 -2.16 -11.64
N ARG A 93 1.12 -2.28 -12.81
CA ARG A 93 1.46 -1.44 -13.97
C ARG A 93 0.25 -0.63 -14.39
N LEU A 94 0.37 0.68 -14.37
CA LEU A 94 -0.63 1.60 -14.90
C LEU A 94 -0.13 2.16 -16.23
N SER A 95 -0.94 2.07 -17.28
CA SER A 95 -0.58 2.55 -18.61
C SER A 95 -1.77 3.21 -19.29
N TYR A 96 -1.51 4.16 -20.19
CA TYR A 96 -2.56 4.79 -21.00
C TYR A 96 -2.45 4.33 -22.45
N HIS A 97 -3.59 3.97 -23.04
CA HIS A 97 -3.67 3.57 -24.43
C HIS A 97 -4.34 4.69 -25.25
N ALA A 98 -3.55 5.47 -25.97
CA ALA A 98 -4.01 6.69 -26.64
C ALA A 98 -5.09 6.44 -27.71
N LEU A 99 -5.04 5.30 -28.41
CA LEU A 99 -6.02 4.97 -29.46
C LEU A 99 -7.41 4.69 -28.89
N SER A 100 -7.48 3.89 -27.83
CA SER A 100 -8.75 3.55 -27.17
C SER A 100 -9.13 4.56 -26.07
N ARG A 101 -8.23 5.50 -25.75
CA ARG A 101 -8.35 6.49 -24.66
C ARG A 101 -8.67 5.87 -23.31
N GLN A 102 -8.10 4.70 -23.05
CA GLN A 102 -8.36 3.93 -21.83
C GLN A 102 -7.09 3.81 -20.98
N TYR A 103 -7.30 3.82 -19.66
CA TYR A 103 -6.28 3.49 -18.69
C TYR A 103 -6.30 1.97 -18.45
N ARG A 104 -5.14 1.33 -18.53
CA ARG A 104 -4.99 -0.10 -18.26
C ARG A 104 -4.16 -0.30 -17.01
N LEU A 105 -4.75 -0.96 -16.02
CA LEU A 105 -4.08 -1.44 -14.82
C LEU A 105 -3.81 -2.94 -14.97
N SER A 106 -2.55 -3.35 -14.85
CA SER A 106 -2.15 -4.76 -14.89
C SER A 106 -1.51 -5.16 -13.57
N THR A 107 -1.96 -6.27 -13.00
CA THR A 107 -1.53 -6.82 -11.71
C THR A 107 -1.10 -8.28 -11.96
N GLY A 108 0.15 -8.46 -12.40
CA GLY A 108 0.64 -9.76 -12.88
C GLY A 108 -0.16 -10.27 -14.09
N LEU A 109 -0.94 -11.33 -13.90
CA LEU A 109 -1.74 -11.98 -14.95
C LEU A 109 -3.09 -11.31 -15.20
N LEU A 110 -3.59 -10.50 -14.26
CA LEU A 110 -4.86 -9.81 -14.40
C LEU A 110 -4.62 -8.43 -15.02
N SER A 111 -5.42 -8.05 -16.03
CA SER A 111 -5.44 -6.68 -16.54
C SER A 111 -6.87 -6.18 -16.65
N GLN A 112 -7.09 -4.94 -16.22
CA GLN A 112 -8.38 -4.27 -16.28
C GLN A 112 -8.22 -2.93 -16.99
N ASN A 113 -9.20 -2.57 -17.79
CA ASN A 113 -9.25 -1.28 -18.49
C ASN A 113 -10.29 -0.38 -17.82
N PHE A 114 -9.97 0.90 -17.73
CA PHE A 114 -10.75 1.94 -17.07
C PHE A 114 -10.89 3.14 -18.02
N SER A 115 -11.99 3.86 -17.87
CA SER A 115 -12.27 5.04 -18.71
C SER A 115 -11.57 6.29 -18.15
N THR A 116 -11.39 6.35 -16.82
CA THR A 116 -10.77 7.49 -16.14
C THR A 116 -9.56 7.06 -15.32
N LEU A 117 -8.64 8.02 -15.09
CA LEU A 117 -7.48 7.80 -14.24
C LEU A 117 -7.90 7.55 -12.78
N GLU A 118 -8.93 8.24 -12.32
CA GLU A 118 -9.44 8.14 -10.96
C GLU A 118 -10.00 6.73 -10.66
N GLU A 119 -10.74 6.13 -11.59
CA GLU A 119 -11.20 4.75 -11.48
C GLU A 119 -10.03 3.77 -11.38
N ALA A 120 -9.04 3.92 -12.26
CA ALA A 120 -7.84 3.09 -12.25
C ALA A 120 -7.07 3.23 -10.93
N LEU A 121 -6.96 4.45 -10.40
CA LEU A 121 -6.31 4.73 -9.12
C LEU A 121 -7.09 4.18 -7.94
N ASN A 122 -8.41 4.24 -7.94
CA ASN A 122 -9.24 3.67 -6.88
C ASN A 122 -9.06 2.16 -6.75
N VAL A 123 -8.83 1.47 -7.87
CA VAL A 123 -8.48 0.04 -7.86
C VAL A 123 -7.03 -0.18 -7.47
N LEU A 124 -6.09 0.62 -7.99
CA LEU A 124 -4.66 0.51 -7.67
C LEU A 124 -4.40 0.70 -6.17
N LYS A 125 -5.12 1.63 -5.54
CA LYS A 125 -5.11 1.91 -4.09
C LYS A 125 -5.56 0.74 -3.23
N ARG A 126 -6.27 -0.24 -3.80
CA ARG A 126 -6.87 -1.36 -3.06
C ARG A 126 -6.28 -2.68 -3.53
N VAL A 127 -5.37 -3.24 -2.73
CA VAL A 127 -4.85 -4.58 -2.97
C VAL A 127 -5.74 -5.56 -2.22
N ARG A 128 -6.38 -6.48 -2.95
CA ARG A 128 -7.34 -7.44 -2.38
C ARG A 128 -6.88 -8.87 -2.59
N SER A 129 -7.04 -9.69 -1.56
CA SER A 129 -6.80 -11.14 -1.58
C SER A 129 -5.47 -11.55 -2.24
N TRP A 130 -4.41 -10.78 -2.01
CA TRP A 130 -3.10 -11.08 -2.57
C TRP A 130 -2.42 -12.18 -1.74
N LEU A 131 -2.17 -13.35 -2.33
CA LEU A 131 -1.48 -14.46 -1.65
C LEU A 131 -0.04 -14.08 -1.32
N VAL A 132 0.25 -13.94 -0.02
CA VAL A 132 1.55 -13.52 0.51
C VAL A 132 2.35 -14.67 1.13
N VAL A 133 1.67 -15.69 1.65
CA VAL A 133 2.32 -16.90 2.19
C VAL A 133 1.50 -18.10 1.75
N GLU A 134 2.15 -19.13 1.22
CA GLU A 134 1.51 -20.39 0.85
C GLU A 134 1.31 -21.28 2.08
N ARG A 135 0.25 -22.09 2.11
CA ARG A 135 -0.11 -22.97 3.24
C ARG A 135 1.02 -23.88 3.75
N ILE A 136 2.01 -24.17 2.91
CA ILE A 136 3.12 -25.08 3.21
C ILE A 136 4.02 -24.53 4.34
N VAL A 137 3.98 -23.23 4.62
CA VAL A 137 4.79 -22.61 5.67
C VAL A 137 4.07 -22.73 7.03
N PRO A 138 4.58 -23.54 7.99
CA PRO A 138 4.00 -23.64 9.32
C PRO A 138 4.22 -22.31 10.07
N LEU A 139 3.12 -21.61 10.35
CA LEU A 139 3.13 -20.38 11.13
C LEU A 139 2.83 -20.74 12.59
N SER A 140 3.81 -20.57 13.49
CA SER A 140 3.66 -20.85 14.92
C SER A 140 4.33 -19.75 15.76
N GLY A 141 3.50 -18.99 16.48
CA GLY A 141 3.91 -17.89 17.35
C GLY A 141 3.48 -16.52 16.84
N ASP A 142 3.99 -15.47 17.47
CA ASP A 142 3.73 -14.09 17.06
C ASP A 142 4.59 -13.70 15.84
N TYR A 143 3.91 -13.22 14.81
CA TYR A 143 4.55 -12.70 13.61
C TYR A 143 4.33 -11.18 13.51
N GLU A 144 5.28 -10.49 12.93
CA GLU A 144 5.14 -9.10 12.51
C GLU A 144 5.08 -9.07 10.99
N ALA A 145 3.99 -8.52 10.46
CA ALA A 145 3.85 -8.26 9.04
C ALA A 145 4.17 -6.79 8.78
N ALA A 146 4.90 -6.52 7.70
CA ALA A 146 5.23 -5.19 7.23
C ALA A 146 4.81 -5.04 5.77
N VAL A 147 4.12 -3.95 5.45
CA VAL A 147 3.65 -3.63 4.10
C VAL A 147 4.14 -2.26 3.70
N ARG A 148 4.58 -2.13 2.44
CA ARG A 148 4.95 -0.85 1.85
C ARG A 148 4.56 -0.80 0.38
N MET A 149 4.10 0.36 -0.08
CA MET A 149 3.91 0.65 -1.50
C MET A 149 4.91 1.72 -1.95
N ARG A 150 5.45 1.56 -3.15
CA ARG A 150 6.34 2.56 -3.77
C ARG A 150 6.21 2.58 -5.28
N HIS A 151 6.38 3.76 -5.86
CA HIS A 151 6.53 3.97 -7.29
C HIS A 151 7.98 3.63 -7.70
N ASP A 152 8.12 2.73 -8.68
CA ASP A 152 9.40 2.27 -9.17
C ASP A 152 9.86 3.13 -10.36
N THR A 153 10.67 4.14 -10.06
CA THR A 153 11.25 5.04 -11.06
C THR A 153 12.39 4.40 -11.86
N SER A 154 12.92 3.25 -11.43
CA SER A 154 14.03 2.56 -12.12
C SER A 154 13.60 1.97 -13.47
N LEU A 155 12.31 1.65 -13.60
CA LEU A 155 11.71 1.12 -14.82
C LEU A 155 11.27 2.21 -15.80
N LEU A 156 11.45 3.49 -15.45
CA LEU A 156 11.18 4.58 -16.36
C LEU A 156 12.26 4.66 -17.46
N PRO A 157 11.88 5.03 -18.70
CA PRO A 157 12.85 5.24 -19.77
C PRO A 157 13.92 6.25 -19.34
N LYS A 158 15.17 6.04 -19.77
CA LYS A 158 16.33 6.92 -19.48
C LYS A 158 16.05 8.44 -19.56
N PRO A 159 15.29 8.99 -20.53
CA PRO A 159 14.99 10.43 -20.55
C PRO A 159 14.23 10.91 -19.30
N PHE A 160 13.35 10.08 -18.73
CA PHE A 160 12.60 10.43 -17.51
C PHE A 160 13.41 10.24 -16.22
N GLN A 161 14.50 9.47 -16.27
CA GLN A 161 15.42 9.31 -15.14
C GLN A 161 16.16 10.62 -14.81
N LEU A 162 16.34 11.52 -15.78
CA LEU A 162 16.92 12.85 -15.54
C LEU A 162 16.05 13.73 -14.63
N SER A 163 14.73 13.54 -14.68
CA SER A 163 13.78 14.26 -13.80
C SER A 163 13.83 13.76 -12.35
N VAL A 164 14.31 12.53 -12.09
CA VAL A 164 14.49 11.95 -10.74
C VAL A 164 15.56 12.72 -9.97
N LEU A 165 16.59 13.25 -10.67
CA LEU A 165 17.66 14.05 -10.07
C LEU A 165 17.20 15.45 -9.64
N THR A 166 16.08 15.93 -10.19
CA THR A 166 15.66 17.34 -10.05
C THR A 166 14.44 17.50 -9.13
N GLY A 167 13.62 16.46 -8.90
CA GLY A 167 12.34 16.63 -8.20
C GLY A 167 11.91 15.44 -7.34
N ARG A 168 11.38 15.77 -6.14
CA ARG A 168 10.61 14.85 -5.28
C ARG A 168 9.31 14.37 -5.93
N GLU A 169 8.88 15.04 -7.00
CA GLU A 169 7.61 14.86 -7.69
C GLU A 169 7.45 13.49 -8.40
N LEU A 170 8.53 12.75 -8.60
CA LEU A 170 8.49 11.39 -9.19
C LEU A 170 8.58 10.27 -8.15
N HIS A 171 8.95 10.62 -6.92
CA HIS A 171 9.12 9.70 -5.81
C HIS A 171 7.83 9.67 -4.99
N LEU A 172 7.13 8.55 -5.07
CA LEU A 172 5.92 8.31 -4.30
C LEU A 172 6.11 7.00 -3.55
N GLU A 173 6.32 7.08 -2.24
CA GLU A 173 6.63 5.92 -1.38
C GLU A 173 5.86 6.04 -0.06
N SER A 174 5.39 4.91 0.47
CA SER A 174 4.87 4.84 1.83
C SER A 174 5.99 4.49 2.81
N PRO A 175 5.93 4.91 4.08
CA PRO A 175 6.68 4.24 5.12
C PRO A 175 6.22 2.77 5.25
N TRP A 176 7.03 1.95 5.91
CA TRP A 176 6.64 0.58 6.27
C TRP A 176 5.52 0.63 7.31
N TYR A 177 4.36 0.08 6.98
CA TYR A 177 3.26 -0.12 7.91
C TYR A 177 3.41 -1.50 8.54
N ARG A 178 3.65 -1.56 9.85
CA ARG A 178 3.86 -2.79 10.60
C ARG A 178 2.65 -3.12 11.47
N PHE A 179 2.25 -4.37 11.47
CA PHE A 179 1.17 -4.88 12.31
C PHE A 179 1.49 -6.29 12.80
N THR A 180 1.03 -6.61 14.00
CA THR A 180 1.26 -7.91 14.62
C THR A 180 0.17 -8.89 14.20
N LEU A 181 0.61 -10.06 13.74
CA LEU A 181 -0.22 -11.22 13.52
C LEU A 181 -0.02 -12.14 14.71
N HIS A 182 -0.97 -12.08 15.64
CA HIS A 182 -1.10 -13.14 16.62
C HIS A 182 -1.51 -14.39 15.86
N SER A 183 -0.87 -15.51 16.20
CA SER A 183 -1.38 -16.83 15.81
C SER A 183 -2.89 -16.79 15.98
N LEU A 184 -3.64 -17.04 14.90
CA LEU A 184 -5.08 -17.24 14.99
C LEU A 184 -5.25 -18.57 15.72
N GLU A 185 -5.05 -18.51 17.03
CA GLU A 185 -5.29 -19.58 17.95
C GLU A 185 -6.74 -19.94 17.73
N GLN A 186 -6.90 -21.10 17.11
CA GLN A 186 -8.13 -21.84 16.95
C GLN A 186 -9.06 -21.48 18.11
N ALA A 187 -10.24 -20.93 17.79
CA ALA A 187 -11.29 -20.65 18.76
C ALA A 187 -11.27 -21.79 19.78
N PRO A 188 -11.16 -21.49 21.09
CA PRO A 188 -10.96 -22.53 22.10
C PRO A 188 -12.01 -23.59 21.83
N ALA A 189 -11.56 -24.81 21.52
CA ALA A 189 -12.45 -25.94 21.34
C ALA A 189 -13.43 -25.88 22.53
N PRO A 190 -14.75 -25.97 22.29
CA PRO A 190 -15.70 -25.94 23.38
C PRO A 190 -15.19 -27.00 24.36
N VAL A 191 -14.77 -26.54 25.54
CA VAL A 191 -14.34 -27.42 26.61
C VAL A 191 -15.58 -28.23 26.87
N GLU A 192 -15.60 -29.45 26.33
CA GLU A 192 -16.64 -30.42 26.59
C GLU A 192 -16.52 -30.67 28.08
N SER A 193 -17.38 -29.98 28.83
CA SER A 193 -17.63 -30.18 30.23
C SER A 193 -18.02 -31.64 30.36
N ARG A 194 -17.04 -32.54 30.50
CA ARG A 194 -17.29 -33.88 31.01
C ARG A 194 -17.70 -33.69 32.45
N GLU A 195 -19.01 -33.49 32.63
CA GLU A 195 -19.69 -33.79 33.89
C GLU A 195 -19.17 -35.15 34.37
N PRO A 196 -18.74 -35.26 35.64
CA PRO A 196 -18.45 -36.57 36.18
C PRO A 196 -19.77 -37.32 36.22
N ARG A 197 -19.87 -38.31 35.33
CA ARG A 197 -20.90 -39.33 35.27
C ARG A 197 -21.12 -39.85 36.69
N GLY A 198 -22.37 -39.75 37.16
CA GLY A 198 -22.76 -40.00 38.54
C GLY A 198 -22.11 -41.23 39.16
N ALA A 199 -21.49 -41.03 40.31
CA ALA A 199 -21.28 -42.10 41.27
C ALA A 199 -22.65 -42.40 41.92
N LEU A 200 -23.41 -43.29 41.29
CA LEU A 200 -24.19 -44.25 42.06
C LEU A 200 -23.16 -45.17 42.72
N GLU A 201 -23.06 -45.16 44.04
CA GLU A 201 -23.02 -46.39 44.84
C GLU A 201 -23.00 -46.09 46.36
N ARG A 202 -24.09 -46.53 46.99
CA ARG A 202 -24.27 -47.01 48.38
C ARG A 202 -24.39 -46.01 49.53
#